data_AF-A0A1R2B8T2-F1
#
_entry.id   AF-A0A1R2B8T2-F1
#
_cell.length_a   1.000
_cell.length_b   1.000
_cell.length_c   1.000
_cell.angle_alpha   90.00
_cell.angle_beta   90.00
_cell.angle_gamma   90.00
#
_symmetry.space_group_name_H-M   'P 1'
#
loop_
_entity.id
_entity.type
_entity.pdbx_description
1 polymer ?
#
loop_
_entity_poly.entity_id
_entity_poly.type
_entity_poly.pdbx_seq_one_letter_code
_entity_poly.pdbx_strand_id
1 'polypeptide(L)'
;MYGIPLLISGTLYDIFSKDVQKYCRKIDVVTIKGNSKPISLYTSDCDFSHFILGQFTSRRKELYARKNKFLKKKLEKGEVTTGQIFAKSHELALMRRNFAADFFISFKTGMKFYLAGEWVEAKTYFEKSLDLKNKDGPSLCIQSFMKEYNFQCPSIWKNYRPLG
;
A
#
# COMPACT_ATOMS: atom_id res chain seq x y z
N MET A 1 -10.64 -6.53 -7.60
CA MET A 1 -9.23 -6.64 -8.06
C MET A 1 -8.26 -6.66 -6.88
N TYR A 2 -8.12 -5.61 -6.04
CA TYR A 2 -7.23 -5.66 -4.86
C TYR A 2 -7.91 -5.54 -3.48
N GLY A 3 -9.20 -5.19 -3.38
CA GLY A 3 -9.93 -5.21 -2.11
C GLY A 3 -9.41 -4.25 -1.02
N ILE A 4 -8.68 -3.19 -1.40
CA ILE A 4 -8.08 -2.21 -0.50
C ILE A 4 -8.79 -0.85 -0.60
N PRO A 5 -8.80 -0.05 0.48
CA PRO A 5 -9.52 1.22 0.53
C PRO A 5 -8.83 2.35 -0.25
N LEU A 6 -7.51 2.25 -0.47
CA LEU A 6 -6.72 3.30 -1.09
C LEU A 6 -5.70 2.71 -2.06
N LEU A 7 -5.76 3.14 -3.32
CA LEU A 7 -4.79 2.81 -4.35
C LEU A 7 -3.96 4.05 -4.71
N ILE A 8 -2.65 3.92 -4.73
CA ILE A 8 -1.70 5.01 -4.92
C ILE A 8 -0.80 4.67 -6.12
N SER A 9 -0.67 5.59 -7.08
CA SER A 9 0.26 5.41 -8.19
C SER A 9 1.69 5.62 -7.75
N GLY A 10 2.65 4.97 -8.42
CA GLY A 10 4.07 5.14 -8.17
C GLY A 10 4.51 6.59 -8.26
N THR A 11 4.00 7.33 -9.25
CA THR A 11 4.28 8.77 -9.41
C THR A 11 3.88 9.59 -8.18
N LEU A 12 2.72 9.30 -7.57
CA LEU A 12 2.30 9.99 -6.35
C LEU A 12 3.13 9.54 -5.14
N TYR A 13 3.43 8.24 -5.04
CA TYR A 13 4.29 7.68 -3.99
C TYR A 13 5.69 8.31 -4.00
N ASP A 14 6.27 8.57 -5.18
CA ASP A 14 7.61 9.16 -5.32
C ASP A 14 7.67 10.62 -4.83
N ILE A 15 6.53 11.31 -4.81
CA ILE A 15 6.40 12.67 -4.27
C ILE A 15 6.32 12.66 -2.74
N PHE A 16 5.91 11.54 -2.12
CA PHE A 16 5.81 11.46 -0.67
C PHE A 16 7.17 11.60 0.02
N SER A 17 7.16 12.22 1.20
CA SER A 17 8.33 12.20 2.09
C SER A 17 8.75 10.76 2.43
N LYS A 18 10.05 10.55 2.69
CA LYS A 18 10.61 9.24 3.02
C LYS A 18 9.92 8.56 4.21
N ASP A 19 9.44 9.33 5.19
CA ASP A 19 8.70 8.77 6.31
C ASP A 19 7.32 8.25 5.89
N VAL A 20 6.59 8.98 5.03
CA VAL A 20 5.28 8.55 4.53
C VAL A 20 5.41 7.34 3.62
N GLN A 21 6.48 7.26 2.83
CA GLN A 21 6.77 6.08 2.00
C GLN A 21 6.85 4.78 2.84
N LYS A 22 7.34 4.84 4.08
CA LYS A 22 7.40 3.66 4.99
C LYS A 22 6.02 3.13 5.41
N TYR A 23 4.97 3.94 5.30
CA TYR A 23 3.59 3.53 5.60
C TYR A 23 2.89 2.87 4.41
N CYS A 24 3.50 2.95 3.23
CA CYS A 24 2.97 2.34 2.02
C CYS A 24 3.73 1.07 1.66
N ARG A 25 3.05 0.12 1.03
CA ARG A 25 3.69 -1.03 0.38
C ARG A 25 3.39 -1.03 -1.10
N LYS A 26 4.36 -1.47 -1.90
CA LYS A 26 4.17 -1.72 -3.33
C LYS A 26 3.35 -2.99 -3.49
N ILE A 27 2.21 -2.90 -4.17
CA ILE A 27 1.26 -4.01 -4.29
C ILE A 27 1.23 -4.66 -5.68
N ASP A 28 1.66 -3.97 -6.73
CA ASP A 28 1.75 -4.55 -8.08
C ASP A 28 2.60 -3.65 -9.01
N VAL A 29 2.95 -4.17 -10.18
CA VAL A 29 3.41 -3.39 -11.34
C VAL A 29 2.61 -3.84 -12.55
N VAL A 30 1.88 -2.90 -13.14
CA VAL A 30 0.91 -3.24 -14.19
C VAL A 30 0.97 -2.31 -15.38
N THR A 31 0.57 -2.79 -16.55
CA THR A 31 0.27 -1.96 -17.72
C THR A 31 -1.25 -1.87 -17.90
N ILE A 32 -1.76 -0.76 -18.41
CA ILE A 32 -3.21 -0.59 -18.64
C ILE A 32 -3.47 -0.67 -20.14
N LYS A 33 -4.61 -1.22 -20.57
CA LYS A 33 -5.00 -1.22 -21.98
C LYS A 33 -4.93 0.21 -22.55
N GLY A 34 -4.18 0.39 -23.63
CA GLY A 34 -3.94 1.70 -24.26
C GLY A 34 -2.74 2.48 -23.70
N ASN A 35 -2.09 2.01 -22.62
CA ASN A 35 -0.83 2.55 -22.12
C ASN A 35 0.16 1.42 -21.78
N SER A 36 1.15 1.23 -22.64
CA SER A 36 2.17 0.20 -22.50
C SER A 36 3.21 0.50 -21.42
N LYS A 37 3.22 1.70 -20.83
CA LYS A 37 4.17 2.05 -19.76
C LYS A 37 3.77 1.37 -18.44
N PRO A 38 4.66 0.60 -17.81
CA PRO A 38 4.38 -0.01 -16.51
C PRO A 38 4.18 1.04 -15.43
N ILE A 39 3.15 0.84 -14.60
CA ILE A 39 2.79 1.68 -13.46
C ILE A 39 2.94 0.84 -12.21
N SER A 40 3.78 1.30 -11.28
CA SER A 40 3.83 0.72 -9.94
C SER A 40 2.60 1.15 -9.15
N LEU A 41 1.97 0.21 -8.45
CA LEU A 41 0.84 0.45 -7.57
C LEU A 41 1.27 0.28 -6.12
N TYR A 42 0.75 1.14 -5.26
CA TYR A 42 1.01 1.15 -3.83
C TYR A 42 -0.31 1.26 -3.06
N THR A 43 -0.26 0.90 -1.78
CA THR A 43 -1.35 1.16 -0.82
C THR A 43 -0.78 1.57 0.52
N SER A 44 -1.59 2.27 1.31
CA SER A 44 -1.38 2.41 2.74
C SER A 44 -2.42 1.54 3.43
N ASP A 45 -1.97 0.47 4.08
CA ASP A 45 -2.84 -0.46 4.78
C ASP A 45 -3.56 0.24 5.94
N CYS A 46 -4.90 0.16 5.92
CA CYS A 46 -5.79 0.73 6.92
C CYS A 46 -6.97 -0.23 7.15
N ASP A 47 -7.28 -0.48 8.41
CA ASP A 47 -8.45 -1.23 8.87
C ASP A 47 -9.46 -0.27 9.52
N PHE A 48 -10.64 -0.17 8.91
CA PHE A 48 -11.70 0.72 9.37
C PHE A 48 -12.77 0.01 10.20
N SER A 49 -12.63 -1.30 10.46
CA SER A 49 -13.65 -2.10 11.16
C SER A 49 -13.98 -1.59 12.57
N HIS A 50 -13.07 -0.87 13.22
CA HIS A 50 -13.27 -0.29 14.55
C HIS A 50 -13.79 1.15 14.56
N PHE A 51 -13.99 1.76 13.38
CA PHE A 51 -14.51 3.12 13.29
C PHE A 51 -16.04 3.11 13.33
N ILE A 52 -16.58 3.65 14.41
CA ILE A 52 -18.02 3.94 14.50
C ILE A 52 -18.26 5.23 13.72
N LEU A 53 -19.28 5.25 12.88
CA LEU A 53 -19.74 6.46 12.21
C LEU A 53 -20.15 7.49 13.27
N GLY A 54 -19.26 8.46 13.54
CA GLY A 54 -19.59 9.60 14.37
C GLY A 54 -20.63 10.49 13.69
N GLN A 55 -21.36 11.30 14.47
CA GLN A 55 -22.14 12.40 13.92
C GLN A 55 -21.23 13.28 13.07
N PHE A 56 -21.70 13.70 11.89
CA PHE A 56 -20.97 14.64 11.05
C PHE A 56 -20.69 15.91 11.86
N THR A 57 -19.45 16.06 12.32
CA THR A 57 -19.02 17.33 12.93
C THR A 57 -19.08 18.40 11.85
N SER A 58 -19.54 19.61 12.18
CA SER A 58 -19.55 20.71 11.23
C SER A 58 -18.11 20.96 10.74
N ARG A 59 -17.76 20.48 9.54
CA ARG A 59 -16.44 20.64 8.96
C ARG A 59 -16.31 22.07 8.44
N ARG A 60 -16.11 23.05 9.33
CA ARG A 60 -15.78 24.43 8.90
C ARG A 60 -14.46 24.39 8.13
N LYS A 61 -14.56 24.46 6.80
CA LYS A 61 -13.45 24.41 5.86
C LYS A 61 -12.31 25.36 6.25
N GLU A 62 -12.66 26.54 6.77
CA GLU A 62 -11.71 27.55 7.24
C GLU A 62 -10.82 27.09 8.40
N LEU A 63 -11.36 26.34 9.37
CA LEU A 63 -10.59 25.83 10.50
C LEU A 63 -9.49 24.87 10.02
N TYR A 64 -9.86 23.94 9.13
CA TYR A 64 -8.93 22.99 8.54
C TYR A 64 -7.90 23.69 7.63
N ALA A 65 -8.31 24.70 6.86
CA ALA A 65 -7.40 25.49 6.05
C ALA A 65 -6.35 26.20 6.90
N ARG A 66 -6.75 26.82 8.02
CA ARG A 66 -5.83 27.46 8.99
C ARG A 66 -4.87 26.45 9.61
N LYS A 67 -5.39 25.30 10.08
CA LYS A 67 -4.57 24.21 10.66
C LYS A 67 -3.56 23.67 9.65
N ASN A 68 -3.98 23.43 8.40
CA ASN A 68 -3.10 22.95 7.34
C ASN A 68 -2.03 23.98 6.96
N LYS A 69 -2.38 25.26 6.88
CA LYS A 69 -1.41 26.35 6.63
C LYS A 69 -0.35 26.43 7.73
N PHE A 70 -0.75 26.30 8.98
CA PHE A 70 0.16 26.28 10.12
C PHE A 70 1.08 25.06 10.09
N LEU A 71 0.52 23.87 9.89
CA LEU A 71 1.29 22.62 9.79
C LEU A 71 2.29 22.66 8.63
N LYS A 72 1.88 23.19 7.48
CA LYS A 72 2.76 23.36 6.32
C LYS A 72 3.96 24.24 6.65
N LYS A 73 3.75 25.38 7.32
CA LYS A 73 4.86 26.25 7.75
C LYS A 73 5.83 25.54 8.70
N LYS A 74 5.32 24.71 9.63
CA LYS A 74 6.19 23.95 10.55
C LYS A 74 7.03 22.90 9.81
N LEU A 75 6.43 22.22 8.84
CA LEU A 75 7.14 21.28 7.96
C LEU A 75 8.21 21.98 7.13
N GLU A 76 7.88 23.12 6.50
CA GLU A 76 8.80 23.92 5.69
C GLU A 76 10.00 24.43 6.51
N LYS A 77 9.79 24.74 7.80
CA LYS A 77 10.85 25.16 8.73
C LYS A 77 11.63 24.01 9.37
N GLY A 78 11.21 22.76 9.16
CA GLY A 78 11.81 21.59 9.83
C GLY A 78 11.50 21.48 11.33
N GLU A 79 10.52 22.24 11.84
CA GLU A 79 10.09 22.18 13.26
C GLU A 79 9.37 20.86 13.59
N VAL A 80 8.82 20.20 12.57
CA VAL A 80 8.16 18.90 12.68
C VAL A 80 8.42 18.08 11.42
N THR A 81 8.48 16.76 11.55
CA THR A 81 8.56 15.85 10.39
C THR A 81 7.22 15.14 10.14
N THR A 82 7.02 14.66 8.92
CA THR A 82 5.85 13.82 8.59
C THR A 82 5.83 12.53 9.42
N GLY A 83 7.00 11.93 9.71
CA GLY A 83 7.11 10.79 10.61
C GLY A 83 6.60 11.07 12.02
N GLN A 84 6.95 12.23 12.59
CA GLN A 84 6.45 12.66 13.91
C GLN A 84 4.94 12.87 13.93
N ILE A 85 4.37 13.43 12.84
CA ILE A 85 2.93 13.62 12.71
C ILE A 85 2.21 12.27 12.69
N PHE A 86 2.71 11.31 11.92
CA PHE A 86 2.12 9.98 11.81
C PHE A 86 2.22 9.20 13.13
N ALA A 87 3.40 9.20 13.76
CA ALA A 87 3.64 8.52 15.02
C ALA A 87 2.75 9.04 16.17
N LYS A 88 2.37 10.33 16.14
CA LYS A 88 1.50 10.95 17.15
C LYS A 88 0.01 10.79 16.85
N SER A 89 -0.39 10.29 15.68
CA SER A 89 -1.81 10.13 15.34
C SER A 89 -2.37 8.86 15.95
N HIS A 90 -3.32 9.04 16.86
CA HIS A 90 -4.07 7.94 17.46
C HIS A 90 -4.89 7.18 16.41
N GLU A 91 -5.46 7.89 15.44
CA GLU A 91 -6.27 7.31 14.38
C GLU A 91 -5.45 6.41 13.45
N LEU A 92 -4.25 6.84 13.06
CA LEU A 92 -3.34 6.02 12.27
C LEU A 92 -2.89 4.77 13.05
N ALA A 93 -2.59 4.92 14.35
CA ALA A 93 -2.26 3.78 15.20
C ALA A 93 -3.43 2.78 15.28
N LEU A 94 -4.66 3.27 15.48
CA LEU A 94 -5.86 2.43 15.52
C LEU A 94 -6.12 1.72 14.18
N MET A 95 -6.06 2.43 13.05
CA MET A 95 -6.26 1.85 11.72
C MET A 95 -5.23 0.78 11.37
N ARG A 96 -4.03 0.84 11.96
CA ARG A 96 -2.92 -0.07 11.64
C ARG A 96 -2.67 -1.15 12.68
N ARG A 97 -3.41 -1.14 13.78
CA ARG A 97 -3.19 -2.05 14.92
C ARG A 97 -3.26 -3.55 14.55
N ASN A 98 -4.07 -3.89 13.55
CA ASN A 98 -4.33 -5.28 13.14
C ASN A 98 -3.34 -5.78 12.07
N PHE A 99 -2.26 -5.02 11.77
CA PHE A 99 -1.24 -5.43 10.81
C PHE A 99 0.08 -5.74 11.52
N ALA A 100 0.44 -7.02 11.57
CA ALA A 100 1.69 -7.48 12.16
C ALA A 100 2.91 -7.04 11.33
N ALA A 101 4.06 -6.84 11.98
CA ALA A 101 5.31 -6.54 11.28
C ALA A 101 5.70 -7.67 10.30
N ASP A 102 5.52 -8.92 10.72
CA ASP A 102 5.83 -10.10 9.92
C ASP A 102 4.98 -10.18 8.65
N PHE A 103 3.73 -9.68 8.69
CA PHE A 103 2.88 -9.60 7.50
C PHE A 103 3.54 -8.72 6.43
N PHE A 104 4.01 -7.53 6.82
CA PHE A 104 4.69 -6.64 5.88
C PHE A 104 6.01 -7.22 5.36
N ILE A 105 6.76 -7.92 6.21
CA ILE A 105 8.03 -8.56 5.83
C ILE A 105 7.76 -9.69 4.82
N SER A 106 6.82 -10.59 5.12
CA SER A 106 6.44 -11.68 4.22
C SER A 106 5.93 -11.15 2.89
N PHE A 107 5.00 -10.20 2.90
CA PHE A 107 4.46 -9.61 1.69
C PHE A 107 5.54 -8.92 0.84
N LYS A 108 6.39 -8.08 1.45
CA LYS A 108 7.48 -7.39 0.75
C LYS A 108 8.46 -8.38 0.10
N THR A 109 8.72 -9.48 0.78
CA THR A 109 9.62 -10.53 0.27
C THR A 109 8.98 -11.29 -0.88
N GLY A 110 7.70 -11.65 -0.78
CA GLY A 110 6.93 -12.25 -1.88
C GLY A 110 6.87 -11.35 -3.12
N MET A 111 6.66 -10.05 -2.93
CA MET A 111 6.72 -9.05 -3.99
C MET A 111 8.08 -9.00 -4.69
N LYS A 112 9.19 -9.10 -3.93
CA LYS A 112 10.54 -9.11 -4.51
C LYS A 112 10.71 -10.31 -5.44
N PHE A 113 10.35 -11.51 -4.99
CA PHE A 113 10.45 -12.73 -5.79
C PHE A 113 9.52 -12.73 -7.01
N TYR A 114 8.28 -12.27 -6.83
CA TYR A 114 7.31 -12.16 -7.93
C TYR A 114 7.83 -11.27 -9.07
N LEU A 115 8.36 -10.09 -8.72
CA LEU A 115 8.92 -9.17 -9.71
C LEU A 115 10.19 -9.72 -10.36
N ALA A 116 11.00 -10.49 -9.63
CA ALA A 116 12.20 -11.16 -10.14
C ALA A 116 11.88 -12.36 -11.05
N GLY A 117 10.65 -12.88 -11.04
CA GLY A 117 10.26 -14.07 -11.78
C GLY A 117 10.45 -15.38 -11.01
N GLU A 118 10.79 -15.31 -9.73
CA GLU A 118 10.95 -16.45 -8.82
C GLU A 118 9.58 -16.80 -8.21
N TRP A 119 8.66 -17.30 -9.03
CA TRP A 119 7.23 -17.41 -8.66
C TRP A 119 6.92 -18.49 -7.61
N VAL A 120 7.77 -19.52 -7.49
CA VAL A 120 7.63 -20.57 -6.49
C VAL A 120 7.93 -20.01 -5.09
N GLU A 121 9.01 -19.24 -4.97
CA GLU A 121 9.40 -18.52 -3.77
C GLU A 121 8.36 -17.45 -3.44
N ALA A 122 7.92 -16.68 -4.45
CA ALA A 122 6.89 -15.66 -4.29
C ALA A 122 5.61 -16.23 -3.67
N LYS A 123 5.12 -17.36 -4.20
CA LYS A 123 3.96 -18.08 -3.67
C LYS A 123 4.12 -18.37 -2.19
N THR A 124 5.23 -18.97 -1.79
CA THR A 124 5.51 -19.34 -0.38
C THR A 124 5.40 -18.13 0.56
N TYR A 125 5.91 -16.97 0.13
CA TYR A 125 5.86 -15.75 0.96
C TYR A 125 4.48 -15.08 0.95
N PHE A 126 3.72 -15.16 -0.14
CA PHE A 126 2.34 -14.70 -0.14
C PHE A 126 1.42 -15.59 0.70
N GLU A 127 1.67 -16.89 0.76
CA GLU A 127 0.96 -17.80 1.67
C GLU A 127 1.23 -17.42 3.13
N LYS A 128 2.50 -17.20 3.52
CA LYS A 128 2.85 -16.67 4.86
C LYS A 128 2.17 -15.35 5.19
N SER A 129 2.10 -14.45 4.21
CA SER A 129 1.38 -13.17 4.33
C SER A 129 -0.12 -13.40 4.58
N LEU A 130 -0.74 -14.35 3.89
CA LEU A 130 -2.14 -14.71 4.05
C LEU A 130 -2.42 -15.44 5.38
N ASP A 131 -1.48 -16.21 5.91
CA ASP A 131 -1.64 -16.82 7.25
C ASP A 131 -1.79 -15.73 8.34
N LEU A 132 -1.07 -14.62 8.18
CA LEU A 132 -1.14 -13.47 9.08
C LEU A 132 -2.32 -12.53 8.76
N LYS A 133 -2.73 -12.46 7.49
CA LYS A 133 -3.86 -11.65 7.01
C LYS A 133 -4.62 -12.37 5.89
N ASN A 134 -5.54 -13.25 6.28
CA ASN A 134 -6.26 -14.15 5.36
C ASN A 134 -7.10 -13.48 4.26
N LYS A 135 -7.40 -12.18 4.40
CA LYS A 135 -8.16 -11.38 3.44
C LYS A 135 -7.32 -10.26 2.81
N ASP A 136 -5.99 -10.41 2.78
CA ASP A 136 -5.13 -9.45 2.09
C ASP A 136 -5.37 -9.50 0.57
N GLY A 137 -6.14 -8.55 0.07
CA GLY A 137 -6.55 -8.55 -1.33
C GLY A 137 -5.39 -8.45 -2.35
N PRO A 138 -4.30 -7.68 -2.11
CA PRO A 138 -3.11 -7.74 -2.95
C PRO A 138 -2.45 -9.11 -3.02
N SER A 139 -2.24 -9.79 -1.88
CA SER A 139 -1.70 -11.15 -1.86
C SER A 139 -2.56 -12.11 -2.67
N LEU A 140 -3.88 -12.06 -2.48
CA LEU A 140 -4.84 -12.89 -3.23
C LEU A 140 -4.82 -12.59 -4.72
N CYS A 141 -4.72 -11.32 -5.11
CA CYS A 141 -4.72 -10.92 -6.52
C CYS A 141 -3.49 -11.43 -7.27
N ILE A 142 -2.29 -11.31 -6.68
CA ILE A 142 -1.06 -11.80 -7.29
C ILE A 142 -1.06 -13.32 -7.33
N GLN A 143 -1.47 -14.00 -6.25
CA GLN A 143 -1.57 -15.47 -6.25
C GLN A 143 -2.53 -15.98 -7.32
N SER A 144 -3.67 -15.30 -7.52
CA SER A 144 -4.64 -15.65 -8.56
C SER A 144 -4.02 -15.54 -9.96
N PHE A 145 -3.29 -14.45 -10.22
CA PHE A 145 -2.56 -14.27 -11.48
C PHE A 145 -1.46 -15.33 -11.68
N MET A 146 -0.62 -15.58 -10.67
CA MET A 146 0.43 -16.62 -10.78
C MET A 146 -0.15 -18.02 -11.01
N LYS A 147 -1.32 -18.30 -10.42
CA LYS A 147 -2.03 -19.57 -10.59
C LYS A 147 -2.45 -19.83 -12.05
N GLU A 148 -2.74 -18.79 -12.83
CA GLU A 148 -3.06 -18.92 -14.27
C GLU A 148 -1.90 -19.53 -15.08
N TYR A 149 -0.66 -19.39 -14.57
CA TYR A 149 0.55 -19.99 -15.15
C TYR A 149 1.07 -21.17 -14.31
N ASN A 150 0.22 -21.79 -13.48
CA ASN A 150 0.59 -22.88 -12.59
C ASN A 150 1.78 -22.52 -11.67
N PHE A 151 1.88 -21.26 -11.25
CA PHE A 151 2.98 -20.72 -10.44
C PHE A 151 4.36 -20.84 -11.09
N GLN A 152 4.41 -20.99 -12.40
CA GLN A 152 5.64 -20.96 -13.19
C GLN A 152 5.71 -19.62 -13.93
N CYS A 153 6.82 -18.93 -13.76
CA CYS A 153 7.03 -17.63 -14.40
C CYS A 153 7.14 -17.81 -15.92
N PRO A 154 6.32 -17.11 -16.73
CA PRO A 154 6.42 -17.21 -18.18
C PRO A 154 7.72 -16.57 -18.69
N SER A 155 8.27 -17.11 -19.79
CA SER A 155 9.50 -16.59 -20.40
C SER A 155 9.42 -15.13 -20.84
N ILE A 156 8.20 -14.62 -21.08
CA ILE A 156 7.92 -13.23 -21.45
C ILE A 156 7.81 -12.29 -20.24
N TRP A 157 8.10 -12.75 -19.01
CA TRP A 157 7.86 -11.98 -17.79
C TRP A 157 8.65 -10.68 -17.74
N LYS A 158 7.89 -9.58 -17.79
CA LYS A 158 8.29 -8.17 -17.74
C LYS A 158 8.83 -7.64 -16.43
N ASN A 159 8.64 -8.35 -15.31
CA ASN A 159 8.44 -7.76 -13.96
C ASN A 159 7.12 -6.99 -13.79
N TYR A 160 6.17 -7.13 -14.73
CA TYR A 160 4.86 -6.51 -14.68
C TYR A 160 3.84 -7.33 -15.47
N ARG A 161 2.56 -7.15 -15.15
CA ARG A 161 1.45 -7.83 -15.82
C ARG A 161 0.45 -6.86 -16.48
N PRO A 162 -0.28 -7.27 -17.52
CA PRO A 162 -1.39 -6.47 -18.03
C PRO A 162 -2.53 -6.39 -17.00
N LEU A 163 -3.09 -5.19 -16.87
CA LEU A 163 -4.34 -4.90 -16.17
C LEU A 163 -5.45 -4.75 -17.20
N GLY A 164 -6.32 -5.74 -17.28
CA GLY A 164 -7.43 -5.83 -18.23
C GLY A 164 -8.67 -6.40 -17.58
#